data_AF-A0A090RU32-F1
#
_entry.id   AF-A0A090RU32-F1
#
_cell.length_a   1.000
_cell.length_b   1.000
_cell.length_c   1.000
_cell.angle_alpha   90.00
_cell.angle_beta   90.00
_cell.angle_gamma   90.00
#
_symmetry.space_group_name_H-M   'P 1'
#
loop_
_entity.id
_entity.type
_entity.pdbx_description
1 polymer ?
#
loop_
_entity_poly.entity_id
_entity_poly.type
_entity_poly.pdbx_seq_one_letter_code
_entity_poly.pdbx_strand_id
1 'polypeptide(L)'
;MRTGLPGYEQPGSSAITLSLAGLPDFRTESTKAVTPPKWLLENPGTRVKARENQTVADYLIEWQTDWVKRFGIDGYRVDTVKHVEGEVWQRLKAEATTSLEQWRKENGKQGQPFWMMGEVWAIVLTARLILMMVLTR
;
A
#
# COMPACT_ATOMS: atom_id res chain seq x y z
N MET A 1 3.40 9.52 -9.24
CA MET A 1 1.96 9.78 -9.10
C MET A 1 1.39 10.17 -10.45
N ARG A 2 0.10 9.93 -10.68
CA ARG A 2 -0.69 10.43 -11.81
C ARG A 2 -1.79 11.35 -11.29
N THR A 3 -2.11 12.41 -12.03
CA THR A 3 -3.20 13.33 -11.68
C THR A 3 -3.54 14.20 -12.89
N GLY A 4 -4.73 14.80 -12.89
CA GLY A 4 -5.14 15.79 -13.89
C GLY A 4 -4.44 17.15 -13.75
N LEU A 5 -3.55 17.33 -12.77
CA LEU A 5 -2.81 18.58 -12.58
C LEU A 5 -1.71 18.78 -13.64
N PRO A 6 -1.42 20.03 -14.06
CA PRO A 6 -0.32 20.33 -14.98
C PRO A 6 1.03 19.82 -14.45
N GLY A 7 1.86 19.27 -15.34
CA GLY A 7 3.20 18.76 -14.99
C GLY A 7 3.24 17.32 -14.46
N TYR A 8 2.09 16.66 -14.33
CA TYR A 8 2.00 15.25 -13.95
C TYR A 8 1.55 14.38 -15.13
N GLU A 9 1.92 13.10 -15.05
CA GLU A 9 1.42 12.10 -16.00
C GLU A 9 -0.10 12.00 -15.89
N GLN A 10 -0.77 12.16 -17.03
CA GLN A 10 -2.21 12.17 -17.10
C GLN A 10 -2.78 10.76 -16.87
N PRO A 11 -3.95 10.64 -16.24
CA PRO A 11 -4.64 9.36 -16.08
C PRO A 11 -4.97 8.73 -17.44
N GLY A 12 -4.80 7.41 -17.55
CA GLY A 12 -5.24 6.65 -18.71
C GLY A 12 -6.69 6.18 -18.59
N SER A 13 -7.10 5.25 -19.47
CA SER A 13 -8.46 4.70 -19.50
C SER A 13 -8.56 3.24 -19.04
N SER A 14 -7.43 2.60 -18.73
CA SER A 14 -7.42 1.19 -18.28
C SER A 14 -7.65 1.09 -16.78
N ALA A 15 -8.05 -0.09 -16.30
CA ALA A 15 -8.16 -0.37 -14.87
C ALA A 15 -6.86 0.03 -14.13
N ILE A 16 -5.70 -0.28 -14.68
CA ILE A 16 -4.42 0.00 -14.02
C ILE A 16 -4.11 1.52 -14.02
N THR A 17 -4.49 2.26 -15.07
CA THR A 17 -4.00 3.64 -15.29
C THR A 17 -5.01 4.77 -15.06
N LEU A 18 -6.29 4.45 -14.87
CA LEU A 18 -7.35 5.42 -14.62
C LEU A 18 -7.30 5.98 -13.19
N SER A 19 -7.43 7.30 -13.06
CA SER A 19 -7.57 7.99 -11.77
C SER A 19 -9.02 7.97 -11.31
N LEU A 20 -9.27 7.80 -10.01
CA LEU A 20 -10.61 7.96 -9.45
C LEU A 20 -11.06 9.42 -9.55
N ALA A 21 -12.07 9.75 -10.36
CA ALA A 21 -12.76 11.05 -10.30
C ALA A 21 -11.82 12.28 -10.27
N GLY A 22 -10.67 12.20 -10.94
CA GLY A 22 -9.64 13.25 -10.95
C GLY A 22 -8.71 13.28 -9.73
N LEU A 23 -8.89 12.39 -8.75
CA LEU A 23 -8.01 12.24 -7.60
C LEU A 23 -6.63 11.74 -8.02
N PRO A 24 -5.57 12.22 -7.35
CA PRO A 24 -4.22 11.73 -7.58
C PRO A 24 -4.06 10.23 -7.27
N ASP A 25 -3.27 9.53 -8.08
CA ASP A 25 -3.08 8.08 -8.03
C ASP A 25 -1.59 7.68 -7.92
N PHE A 26 -1.29 6.70 -7.08
CA PHE A 26 0.05 6.13 -6.95
C PHE A 26 0.30 5.11 -8.05
N ARG A 27 1.48 5.19 -8.68
CA ARG A 27 1.85 4.30 -9.78
C ARG A 27 2.51 3.03 -9.24
N THR A 28 1.72 2.12 -8.69
CA THR A 28 2.22 0.84 -8.16
C THR A 28 2.76 -0.07 -9.25
N GLU A 29 2.29 0.11 -10.49
CA GLU A 29 2.77 -0.63 -11.66
C GLU A 29 4.18 -0.20 -12.11
N SER A 30 4.69 0.93 -11.62
CA SER A 30 5.96 1.47 -12.06
C SER A 30 7.13 0.74 -11.42
N THR A 31 8.01 0.18 -12.26
CA THR A 31 9.27 -0.43 -11.83
C THR A 31 10.40 0.59 -11.65
N LYS A 32 10.13 1.89 -11.83
CA LYS A 32 11.14 2.94 -11.69
C LYS A 32 11.41 3.21 -10.21
N ALA A 33 12.68 3.29 -9.85
CA ALA A 33 13.08 3.74 -8.54
C ALA A 33 12.64 5.20 -8.31
N VAL A 34 12.16 5.49 -7.11
CA VAL A 34 11.69 6.82 -6.71
C VAL A 34 12.30 7.22 -5.37
N THR A 35 12.40 8.53 -5.16
CA THR A 35 12.72 9.09 -3.85
C THR A 35 11.48 9.77 -3.29
N PRO A 36 11.08 9.50 -2.03
CA PRO A 36 10.01 10.22 -1.39
C PRO A 36 10.28 11.73 -1.43
N PRO A 37 9.24 12.56 -1.60
CA PRO A 37 9.43 14.00 -1.73
C PRO A 37 10.03 14.57 -0.44
N LYS A 38 10.82 15.64 -0.58
CA LYS A 38 11.55 16.28 0.52
C LYS A 38 10.66 16.62 1.71
N TRP A 39 9.46 17.16 1.47
CA TRP A 39 8.50 17.48 2.53
C TRP A 39 8.08 16.26 3.35
N LEU A 40 8.04 15.06 2.77
CA LEU A 40 7.69 13.83 3.49
C LEU A 40 8.89 13.32 4.29
N LEU A 41 10.11 13.45 3.77
CA LEU A 41 11.35 13.09 4.46
C LEU A 41 11.65 14.02 5.65
N GLU A 42 11.31 15.30 5.52
CA GLU A 42 11.54 16.31 6.56
C GLU A 42 10.36 16.44 7.53
N ASN A 43 9.27 15.70 7.32
CA ASN A 43 8.09 15.77 8.17
C ASN A 43 8.37 15.11 9.53
N PRO A 44 8.43 15.87 10.64
CA PRO A 44 8.72 15.33 11.96
C PRO A 44 7.64 14.34 12.40
N GLY A 45 8.07 13.23 13.02
CA GLY A 45 7.18 12.16 13.47
C GLY A 45 6.84 11.14 12.39
N THR A 46 7.18 11.39 11.12
CA THR A 46 7.21 10.34 10.10
C THR A 46 8.51 9.53 10.25
N ARG A 47 8.49 8.27 9.80
CA ARG A 47 9.67 7.38 9.80
C ARG A 47 10.13 7.07 8.39
N VAL A 48 9.77 7.95 7.45
CA VAL A 48 10.10 7.80 6.04
C VAL A 48 11.60 8.04 5.85
N LYS A 49 12.26 7.10 5.21
CA LYS A 49 13.68 7.20 4.84
C LYS A 49 13.80 6.96 3.34
N ALA A 50 14.63 7.77 2.68
CA ALA A 50 15.02 7.48 1.30
C ALA A 50 15.91 6.22 1.29
N ARG A 51 15.58 5.30 0.40
CA ARG A 51 16.35 4.08 0.12
C ARG A 51 16.61 4.02 -1.38
N GLU A 52 17.76 3.47 -1.75
CA GLU A 52 18.12 3.26 -3.14
C GLU A 52 17.26 2.14 -3.76
N ASN A 53 17.00 2.25 -5.06
CA ASN A 53 16.31 1.23 -5.87
C ASN A 53 14.90 0.84 -5.42
N GLN A 54 14.22 1.65 -4.61
CA GLN A 54 12.83 1.41 -4.20
C GLN A 54 11.83 2.02 -5.17
N THR A 55 10.86 1.22 -5.59
CA THR A 55 9.68 1.66 -6.35
C THR A 55 8.61 2.24 -5.42
N VAL A 56 7.55 2.82 -6.00
CA VAL A 56 6.38 3.30 -5.24
C VAL A 56 5.74 2.14 -4.45
N ALA A 57 5.61 0.96 -5.06
CA ALA A 57 5.05 -0.21 -4.40
C ALA A 57 5.88 -0.65 -3.20
N ASP A 58 7.21 -0.60 -3.30
CA ASP A 58 8.11 -1.03 -2.22
C ASP A 58 7.97 -0.15 -0.97
N TYR A 59 7.90 1.17 -1.15
CA TYR A 59 7.63 2.09 -0.03
C TYR A 59 6.27 1.85 0.60
N LEU A 60 5.22 1.66 -0.21
CA LEU A 60 3.88 1.40 0.31
C LEU A 60 3.84 0.08 1.09
N ILE A 61 4.48 -0.99 0.59
CA ILE A 61 4.58 -2.26 1.31
C ILE A 61 5.34 -2.07 2.62
N GLU A 62 6.51 -1.44 2.60
CA GLU A 62 7.31 -1.18 3.81
C GLU A 62 6.50 -0.44 4.88
N TRP A 63 5.80 0.63 4.49
CA TRP A 63 5.04 1.42 5.44
C TRP A 63 3.87 0.64 6.04
N GLN A 64 3.16 -0.14 5.21
CA GLN A 64 2.03 -0.95 5.70
C GLN A 64 2.52 -2.10 6.60
N THR A 65 3.64 -2.74 6.30
CA THR A 65 4.14 -3.87 7.09
C THR A 65 4.79 -3.40 8.39
N ASP A 66 5.34 -2.18 8.43
CA ASP A 66 5.81 -1.56 9.67
C ASP A 66 4.67 -1.35 10.69
N TRP A 67 3.44 -1.05 10.26
CA TRP A 67 2.29 -1.02 11.17
C TRP A 67 2.01 -2.41 11.77
N VAL A 68 2.07 -3.47 10.96
CA VAL A 68 1.91 -4.85 11.43
C VAL A 68 2.96 -5.20 12.47
N LYS A 69 4.22 -4.90 12.18
CA LYS A 69 5.36 -5.19 13.05
C LYS A 69 5.28 -4.48 14.40
N ARG A 70 4.63 -3.32 14.48
CA ARG A 70 4.55 -2.53 15.71
C ARG A 70 3.34 -2.84 16.55
N PHE A 71 2.20 -3.03 15.89
CA PHE A 71 0.90 -3.07 16.55
C PHE A 71 0.28 -4.46 16.54
N GLY A 72 0.90 -5.44 15.86
CA GLY A 72 0.37 -6.80 15.80
C GLY A 72 -0.91 -6.92 14.97
N ILE A 73 -1.07 -6.06 13.96
CA ILE A 73 -2.23 -6.09 13.06
C ILE A 73 -2.29 -7.45 12.36
N ASP A 74 -3.39 -8.16 12.51
CA ASP A 74 -3.52 -9.54 12.03
C ASP A 74 -4.21 -9.65 10.66
N GLY A 75 -4.74 -8.55 10.11
CA GLY A 75 -5.18 -8.50 8.74
C GLY A 75 -5.52 -7.12 8.18
N TYR A 76 -5.70 -7.10 6.86
CA TYR A 76 -6.10 -5.91 6.11
C TYR A 76 -7.38 -6.14 5.31
N ARG A 77 -8.33 -5.22 5.42
CA ARG A 77 -9.34 -4.99 4.37
C ARG A 77 -8.80 -3.92 3.43
N VAL A 78 -8.61 -4.29 2.18
CA VAL A 78 -8.08 -3.39 1.15
C VAL A 78 -9.21 -2.86 0.30
N ASP A 79 -9.33 -1.54 0.28
CA ASP A 79 -10.25 -0.83 -0.58
C ASP A 79 -9.83 -0.98 -2.06
N THR A 80 -10.75 -1.39 -2.93
CA THR A 80 -10.63 -1.31 -4.40
C THR A 80 -9.46 -2.06 -5.06
N VAL A 81 -9.41 -3.37 -4.84
CA VAL A 81 -8.34 -4.27 -5.34
C VAL A 81 -8.27 -4.37 -6.87
N LYS A 82 -9.28 -3.88 -7.60
CA LYS A 82 -9.35 -3.94 -9.08
C LYS A 82 -8.18 -3.27 -9.81
N HIS A 83 -7.40 -2.45 -9.12
CA HIS A 83 -6.33 -1.65 -9.71
C HIS A 83 -4.94 -1.88 -9.08
N VAL A 84 -4.78 -2.96 -8.32
CA VAL A 84 -3.50 -3.39 -7.75
C VAL A 84 -3.05 -4.66 -8.48
N GLU A 85 -1.80 -4.67 -8.91
CA GLU A 85 -1.19 -5.83 -9.56
C GLU A 85 -1.20 -7.02 -8.59
N GLY A 86 -1.61 -8.20 -9.08
CA GLY A 86 -1.66 -9.41 -8.24
C GLY A 86 -0.32 -9.73 -7.57
N GLU A 87 0.79 -9.34 -8.19
CA GLU A 87 2.13 -9.46 -7.62
C GLU A 87 2.34 -8.55 -6.40
N VAL A 88 1.97 -7.26 -6.48
CA VAL A 88 2.09 -6.32 -5.36
C VAL A 88 1.23 -6.78 -4.18
N TRP A 89 0.05 -7.33 -4.46
CA TRP A 89 -0.82 -7.93 -3.44
C TRP A 89 -0.17 -9.12 -2.73
N GLN A 90 0.42 -10.06 -3.48
CA GLN A 90 1.09 -11.23 -2.92
C GLN A 90 2.32 -10.83 -2.09
N ARG A 91 3.12 -9.89 -2.60
CA ARG A 91 4.29 -9.34 -1.89
C ARG A 91 3.90 -8.70 -0.57
N LEU A 92 2.84 -7.88 -0.57
CA LEU A 92 2.32 -7.25 0.65
C LEU A 92 1.86 -8.28 1.69
N LYS A 93 1.14 -9.33 1.24
CA LYS A 93 0.71 -10.41 2.13
C LYS A 93 1.89 -11.15 2.77
N ALA A 94 2.91 -11.46 1.97
CA ALA A 94 4.10 -12.16 2.45
C ALA A 94 4.84 -11.34 3.53
N GLU A 95 5.16 -10.08 3.23
CA GLU A 95 5.86 -9.19 4.15
C GLU A 95 5.06 -8.90 5.43
N ALA A 96 3.73 -8.77 5.31
CA ALA A 96 2.85 -8.58 6.46
C ALA A 96 2.79 -9.84 7.34
N THR A 97 2.79 -11.03 6.74
CA THR A 97 2.85 -12.29 7.47
C THR A 97 4.14 -12.39 8.30
N THR A 98 5.29 -12.13 7.67
CA THR A 98 6.59 -12.10 8.36
C THR A 98 6.62 -11.06 9.48
N SER A 99 6.07 -9.88 9.25
CA SER A 99 6.00 -8.80 10.25
C SER A 99 5.13 -9.18 11.45
N LEU A 100 4.02 -9.88 11.23
CA LEU A 100 3.13 -10.34 12.30
C LEU A 100 3.79 -11.46 13.12
N GLU A 101 4.47 -12.40 12.46
CA GLU A 101 5.23 -13.46 13.12
C GLU A 101 6.35 -12.89 14.00
N GLN A 102 7.07 -11.87 13.50
CA GLN A 102 8.06 -11.15 14.29
C GLN A 102 7.42 -10.51 15.54
N TRP A 103 6.34 -9.74 15.36
CA TRP A 103 5.66 -9.09 16.49
C TRP A 103 5.16 -10.13 17.51
N ARG A 104 4.59 -11.24 17.04
CA ARG A 104 4.11 -12.34 17.89
C ARG A 104 5.22 -12.97 18.71
N LYS A 105 6.37 -13.24 18.08
CA LYS A 105 7.55 -13.79 18.74
C LYS A 105 8.06 -12.84 19.84
N GLU A 106 8.14 -11.55 19.54
CA GLU A 106 8.59 -10.51 20.48
C GLU A 106 7.61 -10.30 21.65
N ASN A 107 6.31 -10.56 21.45
CA ASN A 107 5.27 -10.36 22.46
C ASN A 107 4.76 -11.66 23.10
N GLY A 108 5.35 -12.82 22.81
CA GLY A 108 4.91 -14.12 23.32
C GLY A 108 3.47 -14.49 22.94
N LYS A 109 3.00 -14.04 21.77
CA LYS A 109 1.63 -14.27 21.29
C LYS A 109 1.60 -15.39 20.23
N GLN A 110 0.48 -16.09 20.16
CA GLN A 110 0.16 -17.00 19.06
C GLN A 110 -1.14 -16.52 18.40
N GLY A 111 -1.44 -17.00 17.19
CA GLY A 111 -2.68 -16.67 16.53
C GLY A 111 -2.76 -17.20 15.11
N GLN A 112 -3.83 -16.81 14.42
CA GLN A 112 -4.12 -17.25 13.05
C GLN A 112 -3.17 -16.61 12.03
N PRO A 113 -2.98 -17.22 10.84
CA PRO A 113 -2.22 -16.61 9.76
C PRO A 113 -2.73 -15.21 9.41
N PHE A 114 -1.83 -14.34 8.95
CA PHE A 114 -2.20 -13.00 8.47
C PHE A 114 -3.20 -13.12 7.33
N TRP A 115 -4.29 -12.34 7.40
CA TRP A 115 -5.38 -12.43 6.44
C TRP A 115 -5.56 -11.11 5.69
N MET A 116 -5.94 -11.20 4.41
CA MET A 116 -6.26 -10.04 3.59
C MET A 116 -7.52 -10.30 2.80
N MET A 117 -8.44 -9.35 2.83
CA MET A 117 -9.64 -9.34 2.01
C MET A 117 -9.66 -8.06 1.17
N GLY A 118 -10.13 -8.17 -0.07
CA GLY A 118 -10.29 -7.05 -0.97
C GLY A 118 -11.74 -6.89 -1.41
N GLU A 119 -12.22 -5.66 -1.51
CA GLU A 119 -13.47 -5.40 -2.21
C GLU A 119 -13.25 -5.37 -3.72
N VAL A 120 -13.93 -6.27 -4.44
CA VAL A 120 -13.97 -6.34 -5.90
C VAL A 120 -15.34 -5.84 -6.36
N TRP A 121 -15.54 -4.52 -6.43
CA TRP A 121 -16.81 -3.94 -6.85
C TRP A 121 -17.05 -4.13 -8.35
N ALA A 122 -17.71 -5.22 -8.74
CA ALA A 122 -18.32 -5.40 -10.06
C ALA A 122 -19.56 -4.52 -10.19
N ILE A 123 -19.39 -3.20 -10.27
CA ILE A 123 -20.25 -2.18 -10.92
C ILE A 123 -19.76 -0.81 -10.47
N VAL A 124 -19.65 0.09 -11.47
CA VAL A 124 -19.30 1.52 -11.47
C VAL A 124 -19.48 2.26 -10.13
N LEU A 125 -18.55 2.10 -9.19
CA LEU A 125 -18.19 3.09 -8.17
C LEU A 125 -16.71 2.88 -7.85
N THR A 126 -15.89 3.72 -8.44
CA THR A 126 -14.44 3.70 -8.31
C THR A 126 -14.10 4.32 -6.94
N ALA A 127 -13.22 3.68 -6.17
CA ALA A 127 -12.44 4.31 -5.11
C ALA A 127 -10.95 3.96 -5.36
N ARG A 128 -10.00 4.82 -4.99
CA ARG A 128 -8.55 4.62 -5.21
C ARG A 128 -7.74 5.52 -4.26
N LEU A 129 -7.82 5.17 -2.98
CA LEU A 129 -6.78 5.41 -1.98
C LEU A 129 -6.54 4.02 -1.40
N ILE A 130 -5.31 3.54 -1.25
CA ILE A 130 -5.06 2.33 -0.45
C ILE A 130 -5.31 2.72 1.00
N LEU A 131 -6.58 2.87 1.38
CA LEU A 131 -7.02 2.90 2.75
C LEU A 131 -7.10 1.45 3.18
N MET A 132 -6.00 0.96 3.73
CA MET A 132 -6.00 -0.29 4.46
C MET A 132 -6.74 -0.05 5.76
N MET A 133 -7.96 -0.57 5.86
CA MET A 133 -8.68 -0.60 7.12
C MET A 133 -8.10 -1.76 7.92
N VAL A 134 -7.49 -1.40 9.06
CA VAL A 134 -6.98 -2.34 10.04
C VAL A 134 -8.17 -3.06 10.65
N LEU A 135 -8.20 -4.38 10.50
CA LEU A 135 -9.19 -5.23 11.14
C LEU A 135 -8.44 -6.14 12.09
N THR A 136 -8.64 -5.94 13.39
CA THR A 136 -8.16 -6.84 14.44
C THR A 136 -9.29 -7.78 14.83
N ARG A 137 -9.04 -9.09 14.88
CA ARG A 137 -10.00 -10.07 15.42
C ARG A 137 -9.93 -10.18 16.94
#